data_AF-A0A5E3WVK4-F1
#
_entry.id   AF-A0A5E3WVK4-F1
#
_cell.length_a   1.000
_cell.length_b   1.000
_cell.length_c   1.000
_cell.angle_alpha   90.00
_cell.angle_beta   90.00
_cell.angle_gamma   90.00
#
_symmetry.space_group_name_H-M   'P 1'
#
loop_
_entity.id
_entity.type
_entity.pdbx_description
1 polymer ?
#
loop_
_entity_poly.entity_id
_entity_poly.type
_entity_poly.pdbx_seq_one_letter_code
_entity_poly.pdbx_strand_id
1 'polypeptide(L)'
;MATHCTLRSFHRDSSLSEFFPSNSKGVLTRRMDANGNAAPERRIRPGACVALRTFDQHAIFVEKGREVVDGRVTDRMLALVVQLWTAQQLRAYVGLNKVINVDYVNARLKDVSNKKTWIAVNHTEYVDSDMVKAGITDDEFNARMELDEEFILFTGDGPEPDLADRERPHTYIFVERRSR
;
A
#
# COMPACT_ATOMS: atom_id res chain seq x y z
N MET A 1 -16.50 2.33 -22.34
CA MET A 1 -15.05 2.51 -22.55
C MET A 1 -14.38 2.26 -21.22
N ALA A 2 -13.55 1.23 -21.09
CA ALA A 2 -12.82 1.00 -19.84
C ALA A 2 -11.81 2.13 -19.70
N THR A 3 -12.00 2.99 -18.71
CA THR A 3 -10.99 3.96 -18.32
C THR A 3 -9.80 3.14 -17.82
N HIS A 4 -8.75 3.02 -18.64
CA HIS A 4 -7.50 2.45 -18.18
C HIS A 4 -6.99 3.34 -17.05
N CYS A 5 -7.24 2.95 -15.79
CA CYS A 5 -6.52 3.48 -14.65
C CYS A 5 -5.06 3.21 -14.98
N THR A 6 -4.27 4.23 -15.26
CA THR A 6 -2.83 4.06 -15.46
C THR A 6 -2.19 4.16 -14.09
N LEU A 7 -1.07 3.48 -13.87
CA LEU A 7 -0.23 3.74 -12.71
C LEU A 7 0.37 5.16 -12.86
N ARG A 8 -0.43 6.19 -12.62
CA ARG A 8 0.07 7.56 -12.55
C ARG A 8 1.14 7.57 -11.46
N SER A 9 2.22 8.29 -11.71
CA SER A 9 3.26 8.44 -10.70
C SER A 9 2.65 9.00 -9.42
N PHE A 10 2.59 8.18 -8.37
CA PHE A 10 2.07 8.58 -7.05
C PHE A 10 2.85 9.73 -6.44
N HIS A 11 4.05 10.03 -6.95
CA HIS A 11 4.86 11.18 -6.58
C HIS A 11 4.11 12.52 -6.68
N ARG A 12 3.13 12.64 -7.58
CA ARG A 12 2.35 13.87 -7.77
C ARG A 12 1.01 13.86 -7.02
N ASP A 13 0.73 12.79 -6.30
CA ASP A 13 -0.51 12.65 -5.57
C ASP A 13 -0.49 13.55 -4.32
N SER A 14 -1.49 14.44 -4.20
CA SER A 14 -1.55 15.40 -3.10
C SER A 14 -1.65 14.73 -1.73
N SER A 15 -2.32 13.56 -1.65
CA SER A 15 -2.48 12.78 -0.42
C SER A 15 -1.19 12.06 -0.02
N LEU A 16 -0.22 11.96 -0.94
CA LEU A 16 1.04 11.28 -0.70
C LEU A 16 2.27 12.20 -0.77
N SER A 17 2.08 13.45 -1.21
CA SER A 17 3.19 14.37 -1.49
C SER A 17 4.11 14.62 -0.31
N GLU A 18 3.59 14.53 0.92
CA GLU A 18 4.36 14.64 2.17
C GLU A 18 5.32 13.47 2.42
N PHE A 19 5.00 12.28 1.90
CA PHE A 19 5.83 11.10 2.09
C PHE A 19 7.07 11.13 1.21
N PHE A 20 7.02 11.77 0.04
CA PHE A 20 8.13 11.73 -0.92
C PHE A 20 9.18 12.81 -0.60
N PRO A 21 10.37 12.44 -0.10
CA PRO A 21 11.41 13.42 0.16
C PRO A 21 11.88 14.04 -1.16
N SER A 22 12.07 15.35 -1.18
CA SER A 22 12.55 16.11 -2.34
C SER A 22 13.92 15.63 -2.86
N ASN A 23 14.70 14.94 -2.02
CA ASN A 23 16.01 14.37 -2.36
C ASN A 23 16.03 12.83 -2.43
N SER A 24 14.87 12.16 -2.54
CA SER A 24 14.81 10.70 -2.56
C SER A 24 15.44 10.12 -3.83
N LYS A 25 16.73 9.78 -3.74
CA LYS A 25 17.51 9.07 -4.77
C LYS A 25 17.53 7.56 -4.52
N GLY A 26 16.82 7.10 -3.50
CA GLY A 26 16.81 5.72 -3.06
C GLY A 26 16.16 4.80 -4.10
N VAL A 27 16.96 4.02 -4.83
CA VAL A 27 16.46 3.00 -5.76
C VAL A 27 16.58 1.60 -5.15
N LEU A 28 15.50 0.83 -5.17
CA LEU A 28 15.55 -0.62 -4.95
C LEU A 28 15.60 -1.34 -6.28
N THR A 29 16.29 -2.48 -6.31
CA THR A 29 16.43 -3.29 -7.52
C THR A 29 15.89 -4.69 -7.26
N ARG A 30 14.96 -5.16 -8.10
CA ARG A 30 14.36 -6.50 -7.98
C ARG A 30 14.37 -7.21 -9.33
N ARG A 31 14.30 -8.55 -9.29
CA ARG A 31 14.31 -9.44 -10.47
C ARG A 31 13.13 -10.40 -10.50
N MET A 32 12.06 -10.05 -9.78
CA MET A 32 10.80 -10.79 -9.78
C MET A 32 9.69 -9.91 -10.35
N ASP A 33 8.75 -10.53 -11.06
CA ASP A 33 7.49 -9.92 -11.49
C ASP A 33 6.45 -9.90 -10.36
N ALA A 34 5.29 -9.31 -10.62
CA ALA A 34 4.21 -9.26 -9.64
C ALA A 34 3.67 -10.66 -9.25
N ASN A 35 3.89 -11.70 -10.06
CA ASN A 35 3.45 -13.08 -9.81
C ASN A 35 4.52 -13.94 -9.12
N GLY A 36 5.74 -13.41 -8.92
CA GLY A 36 6.88 -14.13 -8.34
C GLY A 36 7.72 -14.91 -9.33
N ASN A 37 7.52 -14.71 -10.63
CA ASN A 37 8.39 -15.27 -11.66
C ASN A 37 9.63 -14.40 -11.85
N ALA A 38 10.72 -15.02 -12.33
CA ALA A 38 11.91 -14.28 -12.72
C ALA A 38 11.59 -13.27 -13.84
N ALA A 39 12.12 -12.06 -13.70
CA ALA A 39 11.92 -10.96 -14.64
C ALA A 39 13.22 -10.20 -14.88
N PRO A 40 13.32 -9.41 -15.97
CA PRO A 40 14.39 -8.44 -16.13
C PRO A 40 14.51 -7.53 -14.91
N GLU A 41 15.71 -7.02 -14.68
CA GLU A 41 15.99 -6.17 -13.53
C GLU A 41 15.11 -4.91 -13.53
N ARG A 42 14.36 -4.71 -12.44
CA ARG A 42 13.44 -3.58 -12.24
C ARG A 42 14.02 -2.61 -11.22
N ARG A 43 14.13 -1.34 -11.61
CA ARG A 43 14.55 -0.23 -10.76
C ARG A 43 13.32 0.45 -10.15
N ILE A 44 13.06 0.15 -8.89
CA ILE A 44 11.94 0.69 -8.11
C ILE A 44 12.36 2.06 -7.59
N ARG A 45 11.62 3.09 -8.01
CA ARG A 45 11.78 4.48 -7.59
C ARG A 45 10.62 4.91 -6.70
N PRO A 46 10.78 5.97 -5.89
CA PRO A 46 9.68 6.58 -5.16
C PRO A 46 8.43 6.78 -6.03
N GLY A 47 7.28 6.38 -5.51
CA GLY A 47 5.99 6.41 -6.18
C GLY A 47 5.72 5.22 -7.11
N ALA A 48 6.58 4.19 -7.12
CA ALA A 48 6.28 2.93 -7.79
C ALA A 48 5.40 2.03 -6.92
N CYS A 49 4.47 1.31 -7.54
CA CYS A 49 3.77 0.23 -6.85
C CYS A 49 4.69 -0.99 -6.73
N VAL A 50 4.60 -1.66 -5.59
CA VAL A 50 5.43 -2.82 -5.24
C VAL A 50 4.59 -3.92 -4.63
N ALA A 51 5.03 -5.17 -4.84
CA ALA A 51 4.57 -6.31 -4.05
C ALA A 51 5.42 -6.42 -2.77
N LEU A 52 4.77 -6.66 -1.64
CA LEU A 52 5.37 -6.58 -0.31
C LEU A 52 5.02 -7.83 0.51
N ARG A 53 6.02 -8.45 1.14
CA ARG A 53 5.96 -9.72 1.91
C ARG A 53 5.52 -10.92 1.08
N THR A 54 4.34 -10.82 0.47
CA THR A 54 3.75 -11.73 -0.51
C THR A 54 3.53 -11.02 -1.84
N PHE A 55 3.16 -11.77 -2.87
CA PHE A 55 2.86 -11.23 -4.20
C PHE A 55 1.44 -10.65 -4.32
N ASP A 56 0.60 -10.81 -3.29
CA ASP A 56 -0.78 -10.33 -3.25
C ASP A 56 -0.96 -9.09 -2.36
N GLN A 57 0.04 -8.79 -1.52
CA GLN A 57 0.07 -7.55 -0.75
C GLN A 57 0.81 -6.48 -1.54
N HIS A 58 0.17 -5.34 -1.73
CA HIS A 58 0.65 -4.26 -2.58
C HIS A 58 0.83 -2.98 -1.78
N ALA A 59 1.85 -2.21 -2.12
CA ALA A 59 2.13 -0.95 -1.48
C ALA A 59 2.73 0.05 -2.50
N ILE A 60 2.84 1.30 -2.08
CA ILE A 60 3.55 2.35 -2.79
C ILE A 60 4.90 2.52 -2.11
N PHE A 61 5.98 2.36 -2.87
CA PHE A 61 7.33 2.60 -2.37
C PHE A 61 7.59 4.09 -2.24
N VAL A 62 8.00 4.52 -1.04
CA VAL A 62 8.27 5.93 -0.75
C VAL A 62 9.76 6.23 -0.81
N GLU A 63 10.55 5.55 0.01
CA GLU A 63 12.00 5.71 0.05
C GLU A 63 12.68 4.49 0.64
N LYS A 64 14.00 4.41 0.48
CA LYS A 64 14.85 3.49 1.22
C LYS A 64 15.80 4.28 2.11
N GLY A 65 16.03 3.76 3.30
CA GLY A 65 16.92 4.34 4.29
C GLY A 65 17.64 3.28 5.08
N ARG A 66 18.29 3.71 6.16
CA ARG A 66 18.91 2.83 7.15
C ARG A 66 18.22 3.03 8.48
N GLU A 67 18.10 1.97 9.24
CA GLU A 67 17.62 2.02 10.62
C GLU A 67 18.56 2.89 11.47
N VAL A 68 17.97 3.65 12.40
CA VAL A 68 18.71 4.47 13.36
C VAL A 68 18.32 4.01 14.76
N VAL A 69 19.30 3.55 15.54
CA VAL A 69 19.12 3.09 16.92
C VAL A 69 20.03 3.94 17.81
N ASP A 70 19.46 4.58 18.84
CA ASP A 70 20.20 5.45 19.78
C ASP A 70 21.09 6.50 19.07
N GLY A 71 20.57 7.09 17.98
CA GLY A 71 21.28 8.09 17.18
C GLY A 71 22.38 7.55 16.27
N ARG A 72 22.56 6.22 16.19
CA ARG A 72 23.54 5.57 15.31
C ARG A 72 22.84 4.91 14.13
N VAL A 73 23.36 5.13 12.93
CA VAL A 73 22.91 4.47 11.71
C VAL A 73 23.41 3.03 11.71
N THR A 74 22.50 2.06 11.56
CA THR A 74 22.85 0.63 11.46
C THR A 74 23.05 0.21 10.00
N ASP A 75 23.48 -1.04 9.79
CA ASP A 75 23.56 -1.63 8.45
C ASP A 75 22.22 -2.16 7.92
N ARG A 76 21.17 -2.11 8.75
CA ARG A 76 19.85 -2.59 8.37
C ARG A 76 19.19 -1.61 7.40
N MET A 77 18.94 -2.08 6.19
CA MET A 77 18.27 -1.31 5.13
C MET A 77 16.76 -1.43 5.27
N LEU A 78 16.09 -0.29 5.44
CA LEU A 78 14.65 -0.18 5.54
C LEU A 78 14.06 0.44 4.27
N ALA A 79 12.80 0.12 3.99
CA ALA A 79 11.97 0.75 2.97
C ALA A 79 10.73 1.32 3.64
N LEU A 80 10.43 2.59 3.38
CA LEU A 80 9.17 3.22 3.75
C LEU A 80 8.14 2.93 2.66
N VAL A 81 6.96 2.44 3.05
CA VAL A 81 5.88 2.10 2.14
C VAL A 81 4.53 2.56 2.65
N VAL A 82 3.61 2.87 1.73
CA VAL A 82 2.19 3.15 2.02
C VAL A 82 1.33 2.00 1.49
N GLN A 83 0.51 1.39 2.33
CA GLN A 83 -0.28 0.21 1.95
C GLN A 83 -1.38 0.53 0.91
N LEU A 84 -1.61 -0.40 -0.01
CA LEU A 84 -2.78 -0.44 -0.87
C LEU A 84 -3.71 -1.56 -0.41
N TRP A 85 -5.01 -1.30 -0.39
CA TRP A 85 -6.02 -2.26 0.03
C TRP A 85 -7.02 -2.52 -1.08
N THR A 86 -7.12 -3.78 -1.49
CA THR A 86 -8.15 -4.23 -2.43
C THR A 86 -9.46 -4.53 -1.71
N ALA A 87 -10.59 -4.42 -2.42
CA ALA A 87 -11.90 -4.84 -1.94
C ALA A 87 -11.89 -6.33 -1.55
N GLN A 88 -11.15 -7.17 -2.28
CA GLN A 88 -10.98 -8.57 -1.93
C GLN A 88 -10.32 -8.76 -0.56
N GLN A 89 -9.25 -8.03 -0.27
CA GLN A 89 -8.56 -8.10 1.03
C GLN A 89 -9.46 -7.64 2.17
N LEU A 90 -10.20 -6.54 1.99
CA LEU A 90 -11.14 -6.05 3.00
C LEU A 90 -12.25 -7.08 3.27
N ARG A 91 -12.81 -7.72 2.24
CA ARG A 91 -13.80 -8.80 2.42
C ARG A 91 -13.22 -9.99 3.18
N ALA A 92 -11.97 -10.37 2.87
CA ALA A 92 -11.30 -11.44 3.61
C ALA A 92 -11.13 -11.07 5.09
N TYR A 93 -10.76 -9.82 5.39
CA TYR A 93 -10.62 -9.34 6.77
C TYR A 93 -11.95 -9.28 7.52
N VAL A 94 -13.05 -8.90 6.84
CA VAL A 94 -14.40 -9.03 7.40
C VAL A 94 -14.70 -10.49 7.77
N GLY A 95 -14.42 -11.43 6.86
CA GLY A 95 -14.62 -12.87 7.11
C GLY A 95 -13.76 -13.44 8.24
N LEU A 96 -12.63 -12.81 8.56
CA LEU A 96 -11.72 -13.18 9.65
C LEU A 96 -12.00 -12.44 10.96
N ASN A 97 -13.09 -11.67 11.06
CA ASN A 97 -13.42 -10.82 12.21
C ASN A 97 -12.32 -9.80 12.55
N LYS A 98 -11.59 -9.30 11.55
CA LYS A 98 -10.54 -8.27 11.69
C LYS A 98 -11.05 -6.84 11.44
N VAL A 99 -12.36 -6.66 11.31
CA VAL A 99 -13.00 -5.37 11.03
C VAL A 99 -13.98 -5.06 12.15
N ILE A 100 -13.86 -3.88 12.76
CA ILE A 100 -14.76 -3.43 13.84
C ILE A 100 -16.08 -2.90 13.26
N ASN A 101 -16.01 -2.02 12.27
CA ASN A 101 -17.18 -1.38 11.66
C ASN A 101 -17.70 -2.16 10.45
N VAL A 102 -17.98 -3.46 10.65
CA VAL A 102 -18.34 -4.42 9.59
C VAL A 102 -19.47 -3.92 8.71
N ASP A 103 -20.56 -3.42 9.31
CA ASP A 103 -21.74 -2.98 8.54
C ASP A 103 -21.43 -1.83 7.59
N TYR A 104 -20.62 -0.87 8.04
CA TYR A 104 -20.17 0.25 7.22
C TYR A 104 -19.28 -0.22 6.06
N VAL A 105 -18.32 -1.10 6.35
CA VAL A 105 -17.42 -1.66 5.32
C VAL A 105 -18.21 -2.50 4.32
N ASN A 106 -19.12 -3.37 4.77
CA ASN A 106 -19.96 -4.18 3.90
C ASN A 106 -20.86 -3.32 3.00
N ALA A 107 -21.45 -2.26 3.54
CA ALA A 107 -22.23 -1.31 2.75
C ALA A 107 -21.36 -0.65 1.67
N ARG A 108 -20.13 -0.24 1.99
CA ARG A 108 -19.20 0.36 1.03
C ARG A 108 -18.72 -0.62 -0.04
N LEU A 109 -18.54 -1.90 0.32
CA LEU A 109 -18.07 -2.94 -0.59
C LEU A 109 -19.22 -3.58 -1.40
N LYS A 110 -20.48 -3.21 -1.15
CA LYS A 110 -21.61 -3.74 -1.92
C LYS A 110 -21.45 -3.38 -3.39
N ASP A 111 -21.56 -4.38 -4.27
CA ASP A 111 -21.45 -4.24 -5.73
C ASP A 111 -20.09 -3.71 -6.25
N VAL A 112 -19.07 -3.63 -5.39
CA VAL A 112 -17.72 -3.18 -5.76
C VAL A 112 -16.87 -4.35 -6.30
N SER A 113 -16.15 -4.14 -7.41
CA SER A 113 -15.21 -5.13 -7.96
C SER A 113 -14.15 -5.54 -6.93
N ASN A 114 -13.78 -6.82 -6.88
CA ASN A 114 -12.69 -7.33 -6.03
C ASN A 114 -11.35 -6.60 -6.25
N LYS A 115 -11.14 -6.09 -7.46
CA LYS A 115 -9.90 -5.37 -7.83
C LYS A 115 -9.91 -3.90 -7.39
N LYS A 116 -11.06 -3.34 -7.00
CA LYS A 116 -11.14 -1.95 -6.54
C LYS A 116 -10.18 -1.76 -5.37
N THR A 117 -9.32 -0.76 -5.45
CA THR A 117 -8.17 -0.58 -4.56
C THR A 117 -8.13 0.84 -4.04
N TRP A 118 -7.82 1.00 -2.75
CA TRP A 118 -7.68 2.30 -2.10
C TRP A 118 -6.29 2.48 -1.50
N ILE A 119 -5.87 3.73 -1.41
CA ILE A 119 -4.61 4.10 -0.75
C ILE A 119 -4.87 4.24 0.75
N ALA A 120 -4.20 3.43 1.57
CA ALA A 120 -4.28 3.50 3.01
C ALA A 120 -3.20 4.44 3.57
N VAL A 121 -3.39 5.75 3.40
CA VAL A 121 -2.36 6.77 3.64
C VAL A 121 -1.80 6.76 5.07
N ASN A 122 -2.63 6.47 6.07
CA ASN A 122 -2.21 6.39 7.46
C ASN A 122 -1.67 5.01 7.86
N HIS A 123 -1.72 4.03 6.96
CA HIS A 123 -1.11 2.72 7.13
C HIS A 123 0.25 2.71 6.42
N THR A 124 1.13 3.55 6.92
CA THR A 124 2.51 3.71 6.47
C THR A 124 3.43 2.92 7.41
N GLU A 125 4.42 2.24 6.87
CA GLU A 125 5.34 1.43 7.67
C GLU A 125 6.76 1.38 7.09
N TYR A 126 7.73 1.18 7.98
CA TYR A 126 9.08 0.78 7.62
C TYR A 126 9.17 -0.74 7.61
N VAL A 127 9.60 -1.29 6.48
CA VAL A 127 9.83 -2.73 6.31
C VAL A 127 11.29 -2.99 5.97
N ASP A 128 11.78 -4.20 6.25
CA ASP A 128 13.06 -4.63 5.70
C ASP A 128 13.00 -4.57 4.18
N SER A 129 14.07 -4.08 3.54
CA SER A 129 14.04 -3.91 2.08
C SER A 129 13.74 -5.24 1.35
N ASP A 130 14.18 -6.38 1.89
CA ASP A 130 13.95 -7.72 1.33
C ASP A 130 12.50 -8.21 1.42
N MET A 131 11.66 -7.51 2.19
CA MET A 131 10.21 -7.71 2.16
C MET A 131 9.60 -7.11 0.90
N VAL A 132 10.21 -6.12 0.26
CA VAL A 132 9.79 -5.65 -1.07
C VAL A 132 10.17 -6.73 -2.09
N LYS A 133 9.20 -7.46 -2.62
CA LYS A 133 9.45 -8.63 -3.47
C LYS A 133 9.62 -8.26 -4.94
N ALA A 134 8.78 -7.36 -5.45
CA ALA A 134 8.77 -6.95 -6.85
C ALA A 134 8.36 -5.49 -7.01
N GLY A 135 8.84 -4.85 -8.07
CA GLY A 135 8.25 -3.61 -8.58
C GLY A 135 7.20 -3.95 -9.62
N ILE A 136 6.03 -3.36 -9.53
CA ILE A 136 4.87 -3.68 -10.37
C ILE A 136 4.82 -2.72 -11.54
N THR A 137 4.71 -3.25 -12.76
CA THR A 137 4.53 -2.43 -13.97
C THR A 137 3.08 -1.97 -14.10
N ASP A 138 2.84 -0.95 -14.92
CA ASP A 138 1.49 -0.45 -15.18
C ASP A 138 0.55 -1.56 -15.68
N ASP A 139 1.01 -2.42 -16.59
CA ASP A 139 0.21 -3.53 -17.13
C ASP A 139 -0.14 -4.56 -16.03
N GLU A 140 0.82 -4.90 -15.18
CA GLU A 140 0.61 -5.81 -14.05
C GLU A 140 -0.33 -5.19 -13.01
N PHE A 141 -0.19 -3.89 -12.76
CA PHE A 141 -1.07 -3.14 -11.88
C PHE A 141 -2.51 -3.21 -12.41
N ASN A 142 -2.72 -2.87 -13.68
CA ASN A 142 -4.04 -2.84 -14.32
C ASN A 142 -4.70 -4.21 -14.42
N ALA A 143 -3.89 -5.27 -14.49
CA ALA A 143 -4.40 -6.64 -14.47
C ALA A 143 -4.96 -7.03 -13.09
N ARG A 144 -4.46 -6.43 -12.00
CA ARG A 144 -4.70 -6.88 -10.61
C ARG A 144 -5.54 -5.92 -9.79
N MET A 145 -5.37 -4.63 -10.02
CA MET A 145 -5.88 -3.55 -9.20
C MET A 145 -6.60 -2.53 -10.07
N GLU A 146 -7.62 -1.92 -9.50
CA GLU A 146 -8.35 -0.79 -10.05
C GLU A 146 -8.33 0.30 -8.99
N LEU A 147 -7.42 1.26 -9.12
CA LEU A 147 -7.30 2.34 -8.15
C LEU A 147 -8.57 3.19 -8.12
N ASP A 148 -9.11 3.42 -6.93
CA ASP A 148 -10.13 4.43 -6.68
C ASP A 148 -9.45 5.79 -6.45
N GLU A 149 -9.46 6.63 -7.48
CA GLU A 149 -8.84 7.97 -7.39
C GLU A 149 -9.66 8.95 -6.54
N GLU A 150 -10.92 8.64 -6.21
CA GLU A 150 -11.83 9.54 -5.49
C GLU A 150 -11.73 9.39 -3.97
N PHE A 151 -11.26 8.24 -3.47
CA PHE A 151 -11.27 7.93 -2.04
C PHE A 151 -9.90 7.49 -1.51
N ILE A 152 -9.59 7.90 -0.27
CA ILE A 152 -8.51 7.34 0.54
C ILE A 152 -9.08 6.53 1.69
N LEU A 153 -8.31 5.54 2.15
CA LEU A 153 -8.66 4.67 3.25
C LEU A 153 -7.89 5.08 4.51
N PHE A 154 -8.59 5.26 5.62
CA PHE A 154 -8.01 5.40 6.94
C PHE A 154 -8.24 4.12 7.73
N THR A 155 -7.16 3.58 8.31
CA THR A 155 -7.20 2.41 9.21
C THR A 155 -6.97 2.87 10.64
N GLY A 156 -7.90 2.60 11.54
CA GLY A 156 -7.85 2.99 12.95
C GLY A 156 -8.01 1.81 13.89
N ASP A 157 -7.73 2.05 15.17
CA ASP A 157 -7.59 1.00 16.18
C ASP A 157 -8.85 0.75 17.03
N GLY A 158 -9.94 1.50 16.78
CA GLY A 158 -11.18 1.38 17.55
C GLY A 158 -11.11 2.05 18.93
N PRO A 159 -12.19 1.97 19.73
CA PRO A 159 -12.31 2.72 20.99
C PRO A 159 -11.45 2.19 22.14
N GLU A 160 -10.99 0.92 22.10
CA GLU A 160 -10.21 0.30 23.19
C GLU A 160 -9.16 -0.67 22.63
N PRO A 161 -8.09 -0.17 21.99
CA PRO A 161 -7.12 -1.05 21.35
C PRO A 161 -6.17 -1.71 22.33
N ASP A 162 -6.11 -3.04 22.28
CA ASP A 162 -4.97 -3.77 22.83
C ASP A 162 -3.75 -3.58 21.91
N LEU A 163 -2.90 -2.61 22.25
CA LEU A 163 -1.70 -2.30 21.47
C LEU A 163 -0.66 -3.43 21.49
N ALA A 164 -0.77 -4.39 22.42
CA ALA A 164 0.09 -5.57 22.44
C ALA A 164 -0.36 -6.62 21.41
N ASP A 165 -1.65 -6.64 21.04
CA ASP A 165 -2.19 -7.50 20.01
C ASP A 165 -1.94 -6.90 18.62
N ARG A 166 -0.98 -7.51 17.90
CA ARG A 166 -0.65 -7.17 16.50
C ARG A 166 -1.71 -7.64 15.51
N GLU A 167 -2.58 -8.53 15.96
CA GLU A 167 -3.62 -9.18 15.18
C GLU A 167 -5.00 -8.59 15.50
N ARG A 168 -5.05 -7.47 16.24
CA ARG A 168 -6.32 -6.86 16.65
C ARG A 168 -7.18 -6.43 15.45
N PRO A 169 -8.51 -6.40 15.59
CA PRO A 169 -9.40 -5.83 14.59
C PRO A 169 -9.20 -4.32 14.43
N HIS A 170 -9.49 -3.81 13.23
CA HIS A 170 -9.36 -2.38 12.89
C HIS A 170 -10.67 -1.76 12.41
N THR A 171 -10.77 -0.44 12.55
CA THR A 171 -11.82 0.38 11.93
C THR A 171 -11.33 0.89 10.57
N TYR A 172 -12.15 0.78 9.53
CA TYR A 172 -11.81 1.23 8.18
C TYR A 172 -12.75 2.35 7.74
N ILE A 173 -12.20 3.50 7.37
CA ILE A 173 -12.98 4.70 7.01
C ILE A 173 -12.58 5.16 5.61
N PHE A 174 -13.56 5.31 4.71
CA PHE A 174 -13.34 5.83 3.38
C PHE A 174 -13.64 7.33 3.39
N VAL A 175 -12.66 8.12 2.95
CA VAL A 175 -12.76 9.58 2.94
C VAL A 175 -12.61 10.07 1.51
N GLU A 176 -13.56 10.88 1.06
CA GLU A 176 -13.48 11.54 -0.24
C GLU A 176 -12.24 12.45 -0.29
N ARG A 177 -11.51 12.34 -1.39
CA ARG A 177 -10.41 13.24 -1.70
C ARG A 177 -11.00 14.58 -2.04
N ARG A 178 -10.52 15.64 -1.39
CA ARG A 178 -10.83 17.00 -1.84
C ARG A 178 -10.16 17.20 -3.20
N SER A 179 -10.95 17.13 -4.26
CA SER A 179 -10.56 17.60 -5.59
C SER A 179 -10.11 19.06 -5.44
N ARG A 180 -8.84 19.34 -5.72
CA ARG A 180 -8.37 20.70 -5.94
C ARG A 180 -8.61 21.08 -7.39
#